data_AF-A0A9X7PDJ5-F1
#
_entry.id   AF-A0A9X7PDJ5-F1
#
_cell.length_a   1.000
_cell.length_b   1.000
_cell.length_c   1.000
_cell.angle_alpha   90.00
_cell.angle_beta   90.00
_cell.angle_gamma   90.00
#
_symmetry.space_group_name_H-M   'P 1'
#
loop_
_entity.id
_entity.type
_entity.pdbx_description
1 polymer ?
#
loop_
_entity_poly.entity_id
_entity_poly.type
_entity_poly.pdbx_seq_one_letter_code
_entity_poly.pdbx_strand_id
1 'polypeptide(L)' 'MTTTWDELVTTALLGTSRRAPAPPVRARDGQDAASALLDAAAVETVRRRAGALSAAARARPEPA' A
#
# COMPACT_ATOMS: atom_id res chain seq x y z
N MET A 1 -25.20 -10.47 -5.10
CA MET A 1 -24.83 -10.32 -3.68
C MET A 1 -23.80 -9.21 -3.60
N THR A 2 -24.01 -8.20 -2.75
CA THR A 2 -23.07 -7.09 -2.57
C THR A 2 -22.01 -7.52 -1.58
N THR A 3 -20.77 -7.69 -2.03
CA THR A 3 -19.63 -7.93 -1.12
C THR A 3 -19.45 -6.71 -0.22
N THR A 4 -19.40 -6.93 1.09
CA THR A 4 -19.17 -5.86 2.06
C THR A 4 -17.69 -5.46 2.08
N TRP A 5 -17.40 -4.25 2.58
CA TRP A 5 -16.01 -3.79 2.74
C TRP A 5 -15.18 -4.73 3.62
N ASP A 6 -15.73 -5.21 4.73
CA ASP A 6 -15.04 -6.11 5.65
C ASP A 6 -14.74 -7.48 5.01
N GLU A 7 -15.65 -7.99 4.17
CA GLU A 7 -15.42 -9.21 3.40
C GLU A 7 -14.26 -9.05 2.40
N LEU A 8 -14.17 -7.88 1.73
CA LEU A 8 -13.07 -7.57 0.82
C LEU A 8 -11.73 -7.51 1.57
N VAL A 9 -11.69 -6.82 2.72
CA VAL A 9 -10.48 -6.69 3.55
C VAL A 9 -10.05 -8.06 4.08
N THR A 10 -10.98 -8.85 4.61
CA THR A 10 -10.70 -10.20 5.12
C THR A 10 -10.16 -11.11 4.01
N THR A 11 -10.78 -11.07 2.82
CA THR A 11 -10.34 -11.85 1.67
C THR A 11 -8.94 -11.43 1.21
N ALA A 12 -8.65 -10.13 1.19
CA ALA A 12 -7.33 -9.60 0.83
C ALA A 12 -6.25 -10.02 1.84
N LEU A 13 -6.53 -9.92 3.15
CA LEU A 13 -5.60 -10.36 4.20
C LEU A 13 -5.33 -11.87 4.10
N LEU A 14 -6.37 -12.71 4.01
CA LEU A 14 -6.22 -14.16 3.85
C LEU A 14 -5.50 -14.54 2.55
N GLY A 15 -5.74 -13.80 1.47
CA GLY A 15 -5.03 -13.96 0.20
C GLY A 15 -3.55 -13.56 0.28
N THR A 16 -3.22 -12.63 1.17
CA THR A 16 -1.85 -12.16 1.42
C THR A 16 -1.11 -13.14 2.33
N SER A 17 -1.72 -13.61 3.42
CA SER A 17 -1.11 -14.62 4.33
C SER A 17 -0.79 -15.93 3.62
N ARG A 18 -1.59 -16.34 2.62
CA ARG A 18 -1.37 -17.57 1.85
C ARG A 18 -0.31 -17.44 0.75
N ARG A 19 0.01 -16.23 0.29
CA ARG A 19 1.07 -16.00 -0.71
C ARG A 19 2.36 -15.67 0.03
N ALA A 20 3.39 -16.48 -0.16
CA ALA A 20 4.71 -16.10 0.31
C ALA A 20 5.08 -14.73 -0.26
N PRO A 21 5.58 -13.78 0.56
CA PRO A 21 6.07 -12.51 0.04
C PRO A 21 7.08 -12.76 -1.08
N ALA A 22 6.80 -12.26 -2.27
CA ALA A 22 7.76 -12.34 -3.35
C ALA A 22 9.00 -11.51 -2.96
N PRO A 23 10.23 -11.97 -3.27
CA PRO A 23 11.43 -11.13 -3.12
C PRO A 23 11.16 -9.75 -3.77
N PRO A 24 11.43 -8.62 -3.09
CA PRO A 24 12.46 -8.44 -2.05
C PRO A 24 11.97 -8.34 -0.59
N VAL A 25 10.69 -8.57 -0.29
CA VAL A 25 10.17 -8.33 1.08
C VAL A 25 10.49 -9.51 2.00
N ARG A 26 11.43 -9.33 2.93
CA ARG A 26 11.69 -10.28 4.02
C ARG A 26 11.00 -9.82 5.30
N ALA A 27 10.12 -10.66 5.83
CA ALA A 27 9.56 -10.45 7.16
C ALA A 27 10.66 -10.62 8.23
N ARG A 28 10.58 -9.81 9.29
CA ARG A 28 11.40 -9.98 10.50
C ARG A 28 10.85 -11.13 11.34
N ASP A 29 11.66 -11.68 12.22
CA ASP A 29 11.22 -12.71 13.16
C ASP A 29 10.03 -12.20 14.00
N GLY A 30 8.92 -12.94 13.98
CA GLY A 30 7.67 -12.57 14.66
C GLY A 30 6.79 -11.54 13.94
N GLN A 31 7.17 -11.07 12.74
CA GLN A 31 6.39 -10.10 11.97
C GLN A 31 5.50 -10.81 10.93
N ASP A 32 4.21 -10.46 10.88
CA ASP A 32 3.31 -10.98 9.85
C ASP A 32 3.70 -10.46 8.45
N ALA A 33 3.47 -11.29 7.43
CA ALA A 33 3.78 -10.99 6.03
C ALA A 33 3.12 -9.70 5.52
N ALA A 34 1.89 -9.41 5.93
CA ALA A 34 1.17 -8.20 5.55
C ALA A 34 1.86 -6.95 6.14
N SER A 35 2.26 -7.00 7.41
CA SER A 35 3.02 -5.91 8.04
C SER A 35 4.37 -5.69 7.36
N ALA A 36 5.08 -6.76 7.00
CA ALA A 36 6.33 -6.67 6.26
C ALA A 36 6.17 -5.98 4.90
N LEU A 37 5.08 -6.27 4.19
CA LEU A 37 4.76 -5.65 2.90
C LEU A 37 4.42 -4.16 3.07
N LEU A 38 3.65 -3.80 4.10
CA LEU A 38 3.29 -2.42 4.39
C LEU A 38 4.53 -1.57 4.74
N ASP A 39 5.44 -2.10 5.56
CA ASP A 39 6.70 -1.43 5.89
C ASP A 39 7.55 -1.18 4.64
N ALA A 40 7.69 -2.20 3.77
CA ALA A 40 8.44 -2.07 2.52
C ALA A 40 7.81 -1.02 1.59
N ALA A 41 6.48 -1.01 1.48
CA ALA A 41 5.74 -0.04 0.68
C ALA A 41 5.88 1.40 1.23
N ALA A 42 5.89 1.55 2.56
CA ALA A 42 6.12 2.83 3.21
C ALA A 42 7.52 3.37 2.90
N VAL A 43 8.56 2.53 3.03
CA VAL A 43 9.95 2.90 2.69
C VAL A 43 10.06 3.31 1.23
N GLU A 44 9.49 2.53 0.31
CA GLU A 44 9.57 2.82 -1.13
C GLU A 44 8.83 4.12 -1.48
N THR A 45 7.69 4.35 -0.84
CA THR A 45 6.95 5.61 -0.99
C THR A 45 7.78 6.80 -0.51
N VAL A 46 8.44 6.67 0.63
CA VAL A 46 9.34 7.71 1.15
C VAL A 46 10.50 7.93 0.21
N ARG A 47 11.17 6.89 -0.27
CA ARG A 47 12.28 7.00 -1.25
C ARG A 47 11.84 7.74 -2.51
N ARG A 48 10.69 7.37 -3.08
CA ARG A 48 10.13 8.03 -4.26
C ARG A 48 9.78 9.50 -4.01
N ARG A 49 9.39 9.84 -2.78
CA ARG A 49 9.01 11.21 -2.39
C ARG A 49 10.17 12.02 -1.81
N ALA A 50 11.27 11.39 -1.42
CA ALA A 50 12.42 12.08 -0.87
C ALA A 50 12.97 13.03 -1.93
N GLY A 51 12.90 14.33 -1.68
CA GLY A 51 13.26 15.37 -2.63
C GLY A 51 12.18 15.76 -3.64
N ALA A 52 10.98 15.18 -3.57
CA ALA A 52 9.86 15.63 -4.39
C ALA A 52 9.35 16.99 -3.90
N LEU A 53 9.38 17.98 -4.77
CA LEU A 53 8.73 19.27 -4.54
C LEU A 53 7.25 19.18 -4.92
N SER A 54 6.43 20.00 -4.26
CA SER A 54 5.02 20.16 -4.65
C SER A 54 4.92 20.54 -6.13
N ALA A 55 4.05 19.86 -6.86
CA ALA A 55 3.77 20.23 -8.24
C ALA A 55 3.17 21.64 -8.29
N ALA A 56 3.47 22.38 -9.36
CA ALA A 56 2.85 23.68 -9.60
C ALA A 56 1.32 23.54 -9.64
N ALA A 57 0.62 24.51 -9.06
CA ALA A 57 -0.84 24.52 -9.06
C ALA A 57 -1.36 24.56 -10.50
N ARG A 58 -2.39 23.74 -10.80
CA ARG A 58 -3.10 23.80 -12.07
C ARG A 58 -4.04 25.00 -12.08
N ALA A 59 -4.32 25.53 -13.29
CA ALA A 59 -5.34 26.56 -13.48
C ALA A 59 -6.68 26.15 -12.85
N ARG A 60 -7.38 27.13 -12.26
CA ARG A 60 -8.70 26.94 -11.67
C ARG A 60 -9.68 26.49 -12.75
N PRO A 61 -10.60 25.54 -12.47
CA PRO A 61 -11.68 25.25 -13.40
C PRO A 61 -12.54 26.50 -13.64
N GLU A 62 -13.03 26.64 -14.87
CA GLU A 62 -13.99 27.70 -15.22
C GLU A 62 -15.27 27.56 -14.36
N PRO A 63 -15.94 28.68 -14.02
CA PRO A 63 -17.23 28.65 -13.34
C PRO A 63 -18.25 27.83 -14.13
N ALA A 64 -19.16 27.16 -13.39
CA ALA A 64 -20.26 26.40 -13.97
C ALA A 64 -21.33 27.30 -14.60
#